data_AF-A0A1I5N0I0-F1
#
_entry.id   AF-A0A1I5N0I0-F1
#
_cell.length_a   1.000
_cell.length_b   1.000
_cell.length_c   1.000
_cell.angle_alpha   90.00
_cell.angle_beta   90.00
_cell.angle_gamma   90.00
#
_symmetry.space_group_name_H-M   'P 1'
#
loop_
_entity.id
_entity.type
_entity.pdbx_description
1 polymer ?
#
loop_
_entity_poly.entity_id
_entity_poly.type
_entity_poly.pdbx_seq_one_letter_code
_entity_poly.pdbx_strand_id
1 'polypeptide(L)' 'MSKQQIGRDARTGEFIPVREAIRRPTTTVVETITRPARPTVTKPVTQPPKRK' A
#
# COMPACT_ATOMS: atom_id res chain seq x y z
N MET A 1 -10.05 -2.16 11.09
CA MET A 1 -9.85 -1.40 9.84
C MET A 1 -8.38 -1.05 9.73
N SER A 2 -7.71 -1.35 8.62
CA SER A 2 -6.30 -1.00 8.43
C SER A 2 -6.22 0.28 7.59
N LYS A 3 -5.59 1.33 8.15
CA LYS A 3 -5.27 2.56 7.40
C LYS A 3 -4.02 2.33 6.58
N GLN A 4 -4.08 2.60 5.28
CA GLN A 4 -2.90 2.65 4.43
C GLN A 4 -2.88 3.95 3.64
N GLN A 5 -1.73 4.60 3.61
CA GLN A 5 -1.51 5.84 2.89
C GLN A 5 -1.00 5.51 1.49
N ILE A 6 -1.45 6.25 0.49
CA ILE A 6 -0.97 6.17 -0.89
C ILE A 6 -0.70 7.58 -1.40
N GLY A 7 0.34 7.75 -2.21
CA GLY A 7 0.53 8.99 -2.94
C GLY A 7 -0.27 8.96 -4.24
N ARG A 8 -0.77 10.10 -4.68
CA ARG A 8 -1.41 10.28 -5.97
C ARG A 8 -0.85 11.52 -6.63
N ASP A 9 -0.37 11.41 -7.86
CA ASP A 9 0.08 12.56 -8.63
C ASP A 9 -1.14 13.42 -9.02
N ALA A 10 -1.10 14.71 -8.70
CA ALA A 10 -2.21 15.64 -8.95
C ALA A 10 -2.32 16.03 -10.44
N ARG A 11 -1.26 15.86 -11.23
CA ARG A 11 -1.22 16.18 -12.66
C ARG A 11 -1.69 15.02 -13.51
N THR A 12 -1.24 13.80 -13.21
CA THR A 12 -1.54 12.61 -14.03
C THR A 12 -2.62 11.71 -13.41
N GLY A 13 -2.86 11.83 -12.11
CA GLY A 13 -3.75 10.94 -11.38
C GLY A 13 -3.14 9.57 -11.04
N GLU A 14 -1.88 9.34 -11.39
CA GLU A 14 -1.18 8.08 -11.13
C GLU A 14 -0.93 7.86 -9.64
N PHE A 15 -0.94 6.60 -9.22
CA PHE A 15 -0.60 6.23 -7.85
C PHE A 15 0.92 6.12 -7.69
N ILE A 16 1.46 6.93 -6.79
CA ILE A 16 2.89 6.97 -6.48
C ILE A 16 3.13 6.55 -5.01
N PRO A 17 4.36 6.14 -4.67
CA PRO A 17 4.71 5.87 -3.29
C PRO A 17 4.52 7.10 -2.40
N VAL A 18 4.06 6.91 -1.16
CA VAL A 18 3.87 8.01 -0.18
C VAL A 18 5.16 8.81 0.04
N ARG A 19 6.32 8.15 0.01
CA ARG A 19 7.63 8.83 0.15
C ARG A 19 7.88 9.82 -0.97
N GLU A 20 7.48 9.48 -2.19
CA GLU A 20 7.61 10.37 -3.35
C GLU A 20 6.60 11.51 -3.25
N ALA A 21 5.38 11.22 -2.78
CA ALA A 21 4.38 12.24 -2.56
C ALA A 21 4.80 13.28 -1.51
N ILE A 22 5.37 12.83 -0.39
CA ILE A 22 5.92 13.70 0.65
C ILE A 22 7.08 14.55 0.12
N ARG A 23 7.89 14.01 -0.81
CA ARG A 23 9.02 14.74 -1.41
C ARG A 23 8.57 15.80 -2.43
N ARG A 24 7.39 15.64 -3.03
CA ARG A 24 6.84 16.55 -4.06
C ARG A 24 5.41 17.03 -3.72
N PRO A 25 5.20 17.68 -2.56
CA PRO A 25 3.85 18.00 -2.06
C PRO A 25 3.09 19.00 -2.94
N THR A 26 3.78 19.72 -3.81
CA THR A 26 3.19 20.68 -4.75
C THR A 26 2.52 20.02 -5.96
N THR A 27 2.95 18.82 -6.35
CA THR A 27 2.43 18.13 -7.54
C THR A 27 1.77 16.81 -7.20
N THR A 28 1.72 16.44 -5.92
CA THR A 28 1.25 15.13 -5.46
C THR A 28 0.48 15.26 -4.15
N VAL A 29 -0.46 14.34 -3.93
CA VAL A 29 -1.37 14.33 -2.78
C VAL A 29 -1.21 13.01 -2.04
N VAL A 30 -1.23 13.04 -0.71
CA VAL A 30 -1.25 11.82 0.11
C VAL A 30 -2.70 11.52 0.49
N GLU A 31 -3.25 10.44 -0.07
CA GLU A 31 -4.58 9.95 0.26
C GLU A 31 -4.48 8.82 1.29
N THR A 32 -5.38 8.85 2.27
CA THR A 32 -5.48 7.78 3.27
C THR A 32 -6.62 6.84 2.89
N ILE A 33 -6.27 5.65 2.40
CA ILE A 33 -7.23 4.60 2.08
C ILE A 33 -7.49 3.78 3.34
N THR A 34 -8.72 3.86 3.83
CA THR A 34 -9.22 2.98 4.89
C THR A 34 -9.60 1.66 4.24
N ARG A 35 -8.73 0.64 4.36
CA ARG A 35 -9.09 -0.70 3.90
C ARG A 35 -9.90 -1.41 4.99
N PRO A 36 -11.08 -1.98 4.65
CA PRO A 36 -11.70 -2.95 5.53
C PRO A 36 -10.66 -4.05 5.78
N ALA A 37 -10.56 -4.54 7.01
CA ALA A 37 -9.62 -5.59 7.33
C ALA A 37 -9.92 -6.75 6.38
N ARG A 38 -8.98 -7.00 5.45
CA ARG A 38 -9.10 -8.13 4.53
C ARG A 38 -9.22 -9.36 5.43
N PRO A 39 -10.23 -10.24 5.27
CA PRO A 39 -10.17 -11.53 5.93
C PRO A 39 -8.83 -12.13 5.48
N THR A 40 -8.02 -12.54 6.44
CA THR A 40 -6.68 -13.07 6.22
C THR A 40 -6.75 -14.12 5.12
N VAL A 41 -6.36 -13.75 3.89
CA VAL A 41 -5.79 -14.72 2.98
C VAL A 41 -4.47 -15.04 3.62
N THR A 42 -4.51 -16.02 4.52
CA THR A 42 -3.36 -16.80 4.93
C THR A 42 -2.60 -17.04 3.64
N LYS A 43 -1.49 -16.34 3.44
CA LYS A 43 -0.47 -16.81 2.49
C LYS A 43 -0.33 -18.28 2.86
N PRO A 44 -0.57 -19.27 1.99
CA PRO A 44 -0.18 -20.62 2.33
C PRO A 44 1.32 -20.49 2.60
N VAL A 45 1.68 -20.57 3.87
CA VAL A 45 3.07 -20.68 4.28
C VAL A 45 3.53 -21.88 3.47
N THR A 46 4.35 -21.63 2.45
CA THR A 46 5.07 -22.68 1.76
C THR A 46 5.84 -23.37 2.86
N GLN A 47 5.27 -24.47 3.34
CA GLN A 47 5.83 -25.29 4.39
C GLN A 47 7.18 -25.75 3.85
N PRO A 48 8.32 -25.32 4.42
CA PRO A 48 9.58 -25.92 4.00
C PRO A 48 9.44 -27.43 4.29
N PRO A 49 9.69 -28.30 3.30
CA PRO A 49 9.47 -29.72 3.50
C PRO A 49 10.36 -30.17 4.65
N LYS A 50 9.73 -30.66 5.73
CA LYS A 50 10.43 -31.32 6.83
C LYS A 50 11.24 -32.47 6.22
N ARG A 51 12.57 -32.34 6.22
CA ARG A 51 13.47 -33.45 5.89
C ARG A 51 13.20 -34.58 6.89
N LYS A 52 12.91 -35.77 6.38
CA LYS A 52 12.89 -37.03 7.14
C LYS A 52 14.31 -37.55 7.33
#